data_AF-A0A538E1S0-F1
#
_entry.id   AF-A0A538E1S0-F1
#
_cell.length_a   1.000
_cell.length_b   1.000
_cell.length_c   1.000
_cell.angle_alpha   90.00
_cell.angle_beta   90.00
_cell.angle_gamma   90.00
#
_symmetry.space_group_name_H-M   'P 1'
#
loop_
_entity.id
_entity.type
_entity.pdbx_description
1 polymer ?
#
loop_
_entity_poly.entity_id
_entity_poly.type
_entity_poly.pdbx_seq_one_letter_code
_entity_poly.pdbx_strand_id
1 'polypeptide(L)'
;MERAGMLGLRGPYGTDWVIPPGGDLVIVAGGIGLAPLRPVIRHAVHHRSRYGRVAVLIGARTPEDLLYPKEYDTWRGADLDVRVTVDRAKLRLDRPGRCGHHPL
;
A
#
# COMPACT_ATOMS: atom_id res chain seq x y z
N MET A 1 14.05 -17.96 14.60
CA MET A 1 13.04 -18.96 14.22
C MET A 1 13.77 -20.06 13.48
N GLU A 2 13.78 -21.27 14.03
CA GLU A 2 14.51 -22.39 13.46
C GLU A 2 13.71 -23.00 12.30
N ARG A 3 14.40 -23.48 11.27
CA ARG A 3 13.75 -24.22 10.19
C ARG A 3 13.08 -25.45 10.81
N ALA A 4 11.82 -25.72 10.46
CA ALA A 4 10.96 -26.77 11.03
C ALA A 4 10.38 -26.54 12.45
N GLY A 5 10.41 -25.31 12.98
CA GLY A 5 9.63 -24.95 14.16
C GLY A 5 8.11 -25.01 13.91
N MET A 6 7.33 -25.45 14.91
CA MET A 6 5.87 -25.46 14.84
C MET A 6 5.31 -24.06 15.10
N LEU A 7 4.44 -23.57 14.21
CA LEU A 7 3.72 -22.30 14.35
C LEU A 7 2.21 -22.58 14.45
N GLY A 8 1.61 -22.26 15.60
CA GLY A 8 0.15 -22.29 15.77
C GLY A 8 -0.51 -21.03 15.20
N LEU A 9 -1.60 -21.19 14.46
CA LEU A 9 -2.41 -20.08 13.92
C LEU A 9 -3.82 -20.08 14.55
N ARG A 10 -4.39 -18.90 14.77
CA ARG A 10 -5.76 -18.71 15.29
C ARG A 10 -6.47 -17.68 14.42
N GLY A 11 -7.77 -17.90 14.15
CA GLY A 11 -8.57 -17.09 13.23
C GLY A 11 -9.21 -17.93 12.12
N PRO A 12 -9.79 -17.33 11.07
CA PRO A 12 -9.71 -15.91 10.70
C PRO A 12 -10.51 -14.99 11.64
N TYR A 13 -10.02 -13.77 11.81
CA TYR A 13 -10.70 -12.71 12.54
C TYR A 13 -10.91 -11.51 11.61
N GLY A 14 -12.01 -10.78 11.79
CA GLY A 14 -12.39 -9.64 10.96
C GLY A 14 -13.67 -9.88 10.17
N THR A 15 -14.24 -8.80 9.64
CA THR A 15 -15.40 -8.81 8.72
C THR A 15 -14.96 -8.34 7.34
N ASP A 16 -15.78 -8.62 6.33
CA ASP A 16 -15.49 -8.23 4.95
C ASP A 16 -15.36 -6.72 4.77
N TRP A 17 -14.52 -6.32 3.82
CA TRP A 17 -14.47 -4.97 3.30
C TRP A 17 -15.54 -4.83 2.22
N VAL A 18 -16.76 -4.45 2.61
CA VAL A 18 -17.85 -4.20 1.67
C VAL A 18 -17.61 -2.87 0.96
N ILE A 19 -17.04 -2.94 -0.25
CA ILE A 19 -16.72 -1.76 -1.05
C ILE A 19 -17.80 -1.60 -2.13
N PRO A 20 -18.69 -0.60 -2.00
CA PRO A 20 -19.73 -0.35 -2.98
C PRO A 20 -19.13 0.09 -4.32
N PRO A 21 -19.73 -0.32 -5.46
CA PRO A 21 -19.28 0.12 -6.79
C PRO A 21 -19.78 1.53 -7.11
N GLY A 22 -19.26 2.11 -8.19
CA GLY A 22 -19.75 3.35 -8.81
C GLY A 22 -19.18 4.65 -8.25
N GLY A 23 -18.37 4.58 -7.19
CA GLY A 23 -17.70 5.73 -6.57
C GLY A 23 -16.18 5.71 -6.72
N ASP A 24 -15.56 6.81 -6.31
CA ASP A 24 -14.11 6.89 -6.13
C ASP A 24 -13.69 6.14 -4.86
N LEU A 25 -12.56 5.44 -4.92
CA LEU A 25 -12.00 4.64 -3.83
C LEU A 25 -10.66 5.22 -3.38
N VAL A 26 -10.53 5.53 -2.09
CA VAL A 26 -9.27 5.96 -1.48
C VAL A 26 -8.84 4.95 -0.43
N ILE A 27 -7.64 4.41 -0.58
CA ILE A 27 -7.03 3.44 0.33
C ILE A 27 -5.82 4.10 0.97
N VAL A 28 -5.77 4.15 2.30
CA VAL A 28 -4.67 4.77 3.05
C VAL A 28 -4.05 3.75 3.98
N ALA A 29 -2.74 3.57 3.87
CA ALA A 29 -1.98 2.61 4.66
C ALA A 29 -0.67 3.20 5.17
N GLY A 30 -0.26 2.82 6.38
CA GLY A 30 1.02 3.20 6.97
C GLY A 30 1.81 1.97 7.43
N GLY A 31 3.05 1.82 6.97
CA GLY A 31 3.95 0.72 7.34
C GLY A 31 3.27 -0.65 7.24
N ILE A 32 3.27 -1.41 8.35
CA ILE A 32 2.64 -2.74 8.42
C ILE A 32 1.12 -2.74 8.17
N GLY A 33 0.45 -1.60 8.30
CA GLY A 33 -0.97 -1.44 7.96
C GLY A 33 -1.28 -1.67 6.48
N LEU A 34 -0.27 -1.68 5.60
CA LEU A 34 -0.45 -2.07 4.21
C LEU A 34 -0.70 -3.58 4.04
N ALA A 35 -0.18 -4.42 4.94
CA ALA A 35 -0.35 -5.88 4.85
C ALA A 35 -1.82 -6.33 4.84
N PRO A 36 -2.71 -5.88 5.75
CA PRO A 36 -4.12 -6.24 5.71
C PRO A 36 -4.90 -5.56 4.57
N LEU A 37 -4.42 -4.44 4.02
CA LEU A 37 -5.08 -3.72 2.92
C LEU A 37 -4.66 -4.20 1.53
N ARG A 38 -3.55 -4.92 1.42
CA ARG A 38 -3.08 -5.55 0.18
C ARG A 38 -4.16 -6.36 -0.56
N PRO A 39 -4.97 -7.23 0.07
CA PRO A 39 -6.07 -7.91 -0.63
C PRO A 39 -7.16 -6.96 -1.15
N VAL A 40 -7.43 -5.84 -0.46
CA VAL A 40 -8.38 -4.82 -0.92
C VAL A 40 -7.88 -4.12 -2.18
N ILE A 41 -6.60 -3.74 -2.21
CA ILE A 41 -5.98 -3.13 -3.40
C ILE A 41 -6.03 -4.10 -4.58
N ARG A 42 -5.71 -5.38 -4.35
CA ARG A 42 -5.80 -6.43 -5.37
C ARG A 42 -7.23 -6.61 -5.88
N HIS A 43 -8.23 -6.58 -4.98
CA HIS A 43 -9.63 -6.63 -5.38
C HIS A 43 -9.99 -5.45 -6.29
N ALA A 44 -9.54 -4.24 -5.95
CA ALA A 44 -9.77 -3.04 -6.75
C ALA A 44 -9.08 -3.12 -8.13
N VAL A 45 -7.86 -3.69 -8.20
CA VAL A 45 -7.15 -3.96 -9.46
C VAL A 45 -7.93 -4.96 -10.32
N HIS A 46 -8.36 -6.10 -9.74
CA HIS A 46 -9.10 -7.13 -10.47
C HIS A 46 -10.47 -6.66 -10.96
N HIS A 47 -11.10 -5.71 -10.25
CA HIS A 47 -12.41 -5.18 -10.59
C HIS A 47 -12.35 -3.67 -10.89
N ARG A 48 -11.29 -3.22 -11.55
CA ARG A 48 -11.01 -1.80 -11.79
C ARG A 48 -12.20 -1.04 -12.37
N SER A 49 -12.93 -1.66 -13.30
CA SER A 49 -14.11 -1.06 -13.96
C SER A 49 -15.30 -0.78 -13.03
N ARG A 50 -15.33 -1.34 -11.82
CA ARG A 50 -16.39 -1.08 -10.83
C ARG A 50 -16.23 0.25 -10.10
N TYR A 51 -15.07 0.88 -10.20
CA TYR A 51 -14.71 2.07 -9.43
C TYR A 51 -14.41 3.25 -10.36
N GLY A 52 -14.64 4.47 -9.87
CA GLY A 52 -14.24 5.71 -10.52
C GLY A 52 -12.73 5.88 -10.47
N ARG A 53 -12.24 6.90 -9.78
CA ARG A 53 -10.82 7.02 -9.44
C ARG A 53 -10.47 6.08 -8.29
N VAL A 54 -9.33 5.40 -8.38
CA VAL A 54 -8.77 4.63 -7.26
C VAL A 54 -7.43 5.21 -6.86
N ALA A 55 -7.31 5.71 -5.62
CA ALA A 55 -6.09 6.26 -5.06
C ALA A 55 -5.57 5.40 -3.91
N VAL A 56 -4.27 5.15 -3.87
CA VAL A 56 -3.59 4.41 -2.81
C VAL A 56 -2.49 5.29 -2.22
N LEU A 57 -2.64 5.65 -0.95
CA LEU A 57 -1.65 6.44 -0.21
C LEU A 57 -0.91 5.54 0.77
N ILE A 58 0.41 5.49 0.64
CA ILE A 58 1.29 4.64 1.45
C ILE A 58 2.29 5.51 2.20
N GLY A 59 2.24 5.45 3.53
CA GLY A 59 3.18 6.12 4.43
C GLY A 59 4.18 5.13 5.02
N ALA A 60 5.44 5.54 5.17
CA ALA A 60 6.44 4.81 5.94
C ALA A 60 7.43 5.76 6.62
N ARG A 61 8.19 5.29 7.61
CA ARG A 61 9.18 6.15 8.29
C ARG A 61 10.37 6.42 7.38
N THR A 62 10.89 5.40 6.69
CA THR A 62 11.95 5.55 5.66
C THR A 62 11.58 4.79 4.37
N PRO A 63 12.27 5.04 3.23
CA PRO A 63 12.08 4.24 2.02
C PRO A 63 12.32 2.74 2.22
N GLU A 64 13.26 2.38 3.09
CA GLU A 64 13.57 0.99 3.41
C GLU A 64 12.44 0.28 4.20
N ASP A 65 11.56 1.04 4.84
CA ASP A 65 10.39 0.53 5.57
C ASP A 65 9.17 0.27 4.65
N LEU A 66 9.26 0.55 3.35
CA LEU A 66 8.17 0.34 2.40
C LEU A 66 7.93 -1.15 2.15
N LEU A 67 6.70 -1.60 2.37
CA LEU A 67 6.29 -2.98 2.14
C LEU A 67 5.83 -3.19 0.70
N TYR A 68 6.28 -4.28 0.08
CA TYR A 68 5.88 -4.69 -1.28
C TYR A 68 6.14 -3.66 -2.39
N PRO A 69 7.31 -2.98 -2.44
CA PRO A 69 7.56 -1.90 -3.41
C PRO A 69 7.36 -2.33 -4.88
N LYS A 70 7.60 -3.60 -5.20
CA LYS A 70 7.41 -4.16 -6.55
C LYS A 70 5.94 -4.18 -7.01
N GLU A 71 4.99 -4.20 -6.09
CA GLU A 71 3.57 -4.20 -6.45
C GLU A 71 3.04 -2.82 -6.82
N TYR A 72 3.74 -1.75 -6.43
CA TYR A 72 3.27 -0.39 -6.69
C TYR A 72 3.19 -0.10 -8.19
N ASP A 73 4.15 -0.59 -8.96
CA ASP A 73 4.16 -0.43 -10.42
C ASP A 73 3.07 -1.28 -11.08
N THR A 74 2.77 -2.46 -10.53
CA THR A 74 1.64 -3.27 -10.99
C THR A 74 0.31 -2.55 -10.75
N TRP A 75 0.15 -1.91 -9.59
CA TRP A 75 -1.06 -1.16 -9.26
C TRP A 75 -1.20 0.09 -10.14
N ARG A 76 -0.11 0.83 -10.37
CA ARG A 76 -0.08 1.96 -11.31
C ARG A 76 -0.45 1.53 -12.73
N GLY A 77 0.11 0.41 -13.20
CA GLY A 77 -0.22 -0.17 -14.50
C GLY A 77 -1.68 -0.60 -14.64
N ALA A 78 -2.38 -0.81 -13.52
CA ALA A 78 -3.81 -1.09 -13.46
C ALA A 78 -4.69 0.17 -13.26
N ASP A 79 -4.16 1.36 -13.56
CA ASP A 79 -4.85 2.64 -13.46
C ASP A 79 -5.26 3.01 -12.01
N LEU A 80 -4.37 2.75 -11.04
CA LEU A 80 -4.47 3.27 -9.68
C LEU A 80 -3.48 4.43 -9.47
N ASP A 81 -3.92 5.49 -8.81
CA ASP A 81 -3.09 6.62 -8.37
C ASP A 81 -2.35 6.25 -7.07
N VAL A 82 -1.15 5.68 -7.20
CA VAL A 82 -0.33 5.24 -6.06
C VAL A 82 0.66 6.32 -5.64
N ARG A 83 0.42 6.92 -4.48
CA ARG A 83 1.30 7.90 -3.84
C ARG A 83 2.02 7.32 -2.64
N VAL A 84 3.32 7.57 -2.56
CA VAL A 84 4.16 7.12 -1.46
C VAL A 84 4.76 8.33 -0.74
N THR A 85 4.68 8.32 0.58
CA THR A 85 5.23 9.35 1.46
C THR A 85 6.14 8.70 2.49
N VAL A 86 7.27 9.36 2.78
CA VAL A 86 8.18 8.94 3.84
C VAL A 86 8.54 10.11 4.74
N ASP A 87 8.56 9.88 6.05
CA ASP A 87 8.87 10.93 7.04
C ASP A 87 10.34 11.33 6.96
N ARG A 88 11.22 10.33 6.85
CA ARG A 88 12.67 10.50 6.71
C ARG A 88 13.09 10.03 5.32
N ALA A 89 13.01 10.94 4.36
CA ALA A 89 13.75 10.76 3.13
C ALA A 89 15.25 10.88 3.46
N LYS A 90 16.08 9.91 3.07
CA LYS A 90 17.52 10.16 2.99
C LYS A 90 17.67 11.38 2.09
N LEU A 91 18.24 12.45 2.63
CA LEU A 91 18.60 13.61 1.84
C LEU A 91 19.59 13.11 0.79
N ARG A 92 19.14 12.92 -0.45
CA ARG A 92 20.07 13.02 -1.56
C ARG A 92 20.52 14.48 -1.51
N LEU A 93 21.82 14.71 -1.35
CA LEU A 93 22.42 16.05 -1.32
C LEU A 93 22.25 16.71 -2.70
N ASP A 94 21.03 17.16 -2.99
CA ASP A 94 20.73 18.07 -4.08
C ASP A 94 19.79 19.20 -3.67
N ARG A 95 18.91 19.05 -2.64
CA ARG A 95 18.16 20.18 -2.02
C ARG A 95 17.73 19.95 -0.55
N PRO A 96 18.00 20.88 0.40
CA PRO A 96 17.51 20.76 1.77
C PRO A 96 16.05 21.23 1.92
N GLY A 97 15.22 20.48 2.67
CA GLY A 97 13.95 20.99 3.22
C GLY A 97 12.62 20.43 2.70
N ARG A 98 12.56 19.24 2.09
CA ARG A 98 11.27 18.59 1.77
C ARG A 98 11.07 17.26 2.51
N CYS A 99 9.97 17.16 3.25
CA CYS A 99 9.24 15.90 3.42
C CYS A 99 8.68 15.56 2.03
N GLY A 100 9.19 14.50 1.40
CA GLY A 100 9.05 14.28 -0.04
C GLY A 100 8.15 13.10 -0.40
N HIS A 101 7.24 13.32 -1.34
CA HIS A 101 6.69 12.27 -2.20
C HIS A 101 7.86 11.59 -2.91
N HIS A 102 8.03 10.29 -2.75
CA HIS A 102 9.12 9.55 -3.41
C HIS A 102 8.61 9.02 -4.77
N PRO A 103 9.07 9.57 -5.91
CA PRO A 103 8.91 8.87 -7.17
C PRO A 103 9.85 7.65 -7.13
N LEU A 104 9.27 6.46 -7.21
CA LEU A 104 10.02 5.24 -7.51
C LEU A 104 10.33 5.21 -9.02
#